data_AF-A0A956QGL7-F1
#
_entry.id   AF-A0A956QGL7-F1
#
_cell.length_a   1.000
_cell.length_b   1.000
_cell.length_c   1.000
_cell.angle_alpha   90.00
_cell.angle_beta   90.00
_cell.angle_gamma   90.00
#
_symmetry.space_group_name_H-M   'P 1'
#
loop_
_entity.id
_entity.type
_entity.pdbx_description
1 polymer ?
#
loop_
_entity_poly.entity_id
_entity_poly.type
_entity_poly.pdbx_seq_one_letter_code
_entity_poly.pdbx_strand_id
1 'polypeptide(L)'
;MEVSNSPYFALAELVHQFQQGHVEVAHYHDALDTATGFLDRWAQGLSRMKVPDSYPDGEVLVEAGRTGLEHLYAAVEMLRRLPDEPGVAEDALAEAEAGHDLLVKLLEVNLEKKEEFAEAVQEARYYGEE
;
A
#
# COMPACT_ATOMS: atom_id res chain seq x y z
N MET A 1 -11.84 12.04 6.85
CA MET A 1 -10.42 11.65 6.94
C MET A 1 -9.91 11.70 5.52
N GLU A 2 -9.06 12.67 5.17
CA GLU A 2 -8.50 12.73 3.82
C GLU A 2 -7.62 11.49 3.63
N VAL A 3 -7.99 10.63 2.68
CA VAL A 3 -7.23 9.46 2.26
C VAL A 3 -6.02 9.90 1.43
N SER A 4 -5.33 10.98 1.84
CA SER A 4 -4.22 11.59 1.10
C SER A 4 -2.90 10.83 1.24
N ASN A 5 -2.85 9.81 2.11
CA ASN A 5 -1.67 8.98 2.38
C ASN A 5 -1.84 7.51 1.97
N SER A 6 -2.73 7.20 1.01
CA SER A 6 -2.84 5.83 0.46
C SER A 6 -1.78 5.60 -0.63
N PRO A 7 -1.12 4.43 -0.64
CA PRO A 7 -0.20 4.05 -1.73
C PRO A 7 -0.82 4.16 -3.12
N TYR A 8 -2.12 3.85 -3.27
CA TYR A 8 -2.81 3.96 -4.56
C TYR A 8 -2.80 5.39 -5.10
N PHE A 9 -3.21 6.39 -4.31
CA PHE A 9 -3.23 7.78 -4.78
C PHE A 9 -1.83 8.30 -5.09
N ALA A 10 -0.82 7.89 -4.32
CA ALA A 10 0.57 8.23 -4.61
C ALA A 10 1.05 7.65 -5.95
N LEU A 11 0.73 6.37 -6.24
CA LEU A 11 1.06 5.74 -7.51
C LEU A 11 0.29 6.35 -8.68
N ALA A 12 -1.00 6.64 -8.51
CA ALA A 12 -1.84 7.28 -9.52
C ALA A 12 -1.32 8.67 -9.90
N GLU A 13 -0.96 9.48 -8.90
CA GLU A 13 -0.37 10.80 -9.12
C GLU A 13 1.00 10.69 -9.81
N LEU A 14 1.85 9.76 -9.39
CA LEU A 14 3.15 9.54 -10.01
C LEU A 14 3.01 9.15 -11.49
N VAL A 15 2.09 8.25 -11.83
CA VAL A 15 1.77 7.87 -13.22
C VAL A 15 1.28 9.07 -14.00
N HIS A 16 0.36 9.85 -13.43
CA HIS A 16 -0.16 11.05 -14.08
C HIS A 16 0.97 12.05 -14.39
N GLN A 17 1.80 12.37 -13.40
CA GLN A 17 2.91 13.31 -13.58
C GLN A 17 3.94 12.82 -14.61
N PHE A 18 4.24 11.52 -14.64
CA PHE A 18 5.13 10.93 -15.63
C PHE A 18 4.55 11.04 -17.05
N GLN A 19 3.28 10.70 -17.25
CA GLN A 19 2.60 10.79 -18.56
C GLN A 19 2.48 12.24 -19.08
N GLN A 20 2.37 13.23 -18.18
CA GLN A 20 2.42 14.65 -18.54
C GLN A 20 3.85 15.17 -18.82
N GLY A 21 4.88 14.33 -18.65
CA GLY A 21 6.28 14.72 -18.84
C GLY A 21 6.82 15.65 -17.75
N HIS A 22 6.17 15.69 -16.58
CA HIS A 22 6.62 16.49 -15.43
C HIS A 22 7.71 15.78 -14.64
N VAL A 23 7.85 14.47 -14.81
CA VAL A 23 8.82 13.62 -14.08
C VAL A 23 9.69 12.90 -15.10
N GLU A 24 11.00 12.98 -14.91
CA GLU A 24 11.97 12.23 -15.72
C GLU A 24 11.97 10.75 -15.34
N VAL A 25 12.33 9.86 -16.28
CA VAL A 25 12.35 8.41 -16.08
C VAL A 25 13.16 7.99 -14.84
N ALA A 26 14.33 8.62 -14.60
CA ALA A 26 15.14 8.33 -13.43
C ALA A 26 14.40 8.64 -12.11
N HIS A 27 13.82 9.84 -12.00
CA HIS A 27 13.04 10.24 -10.82
C HIS A 27 11.77 9.39 -10.64
N TYR A 28 11.16 8.94 -11.73
CA TYR A 28 10.02 8.02 -11.70
C TYR A 28 10.42 6.68 -11.06
N HIS A 29 11.54 6.09 -11.47
CA HIS A 29 12.05 4.86 -10.87
C HIS A 29 12.45 5.05 -9.39
N ASP A 30 13.11 6.15 -9.04
CA ASP A 30 13.46 6.46 -7.65
C ASP A 30 12.21 6.56 -6.76
N ALA A 31 11.12 7.13 -7.29
CA ALA A 31 9.83 7.20 -6.59
C ALA A 31 9.17 5.82 -6.41
N LEU A 32 9.28 4.94 -7.42
CA LEU A 32 8.81 3.55 -7.31
C LEU A 32 9.64 2.74 -6.30
N ASP A 33 10.97 2.92 -6.27
CA ASP A 33 11.83 2.29 -5.26
C ASP A 33 11.49 2.76 -3.84
N THR A 34 11.20 4.06 -3.70
CA THR A 34 10.72 4.63 -2.45
C THR A 34 9.39 3.98 -2.04
N ALA A 35 8.44 3.83 -2.98
CA ALA A 35 7.16 3.16 -2.73
C ALA A 35 7.37 1.70 -2.29
N THR A 36 8.22 0.93 -2.97
CA THR A 36 8.58 -0.44 -2.57
C THR A 36 9.10 -0.47 -1.13
N GLY A 37 9.99 0.45 -0.75
CA GLY A 37 10.52 0.53 0.61
C GLY A 37 9.44 0.84 1.67
N PHE A 38 8.40 1.61 1.33
CA PHE A 38 7.24 1.79 2.21
C PHE A 38 6.41 0.52 2.35
N LEU A 39 6.16 -0.20 1.25
CA LEU A 39 5.45 -1.47 1.27
C LEU A 39 6.20 -2.50 2.12
N ASP A 40 7.53 -2.56 2.02
CA ASP A 40 8.37 -3.48 2.80
C ASP A 40 8.24 -3.24 4.31
N ARG A 41 8.25 -1.97 4.73
CA ARG A 41 8.04 -1.62 6.14
C ARG A 41 6.66 -2.07 6.62
N TRP A 42 5.63 -1.85 5.81
CA TRP A 42 4.27 -2.24 6.15
C TRP A 42 4.11 -3.76 6.23
N ALA A 43 4.68 -4.49 5.28
CA ALA A 43 4.70 -5.96 5.27
C ALA A 43 5.41 -6.51 6.52
N GLN A 44 6.55 -5.93 6.89
CA GLN A 44 7.26 -6.28 8.12
C GLN A 44 6.41 -6.02 9.37
N GLY A 45 5.72 -4.88 9.44
CA GLY A 45 4.79 -4.59 10.52
C GLY A 45 3.68 -5.63 10.65
N LEU A 46 2.98 -5.93 9.53
CA LEU A 46 1.92 -6.94 9.50
C LEU A 46 2.41 -8.35 9.86
N SER A 47 3.66 -8.68 9.56
CA SER A 47 4.24 -9.99 9.91
C SER A 47 4.46 -10.18 11.41
N ARG A 48 4.55 -9.08 12.17
CA ARG A 48 4.82 -9.08 13.62
C ARG A 48 3.60 -8.75 14.45
N MET A 49 2.55 -8.26 13.81
CA MET A 49 1.29 -7.93 14.44
C MET A 49 0.73 -9.18 15.14
N LYS A 50 0.33 -9.01 16.40
CA LYS A 50 -0.37 -10.04 17.18
C LYS A 50 -1.83 -9.64 17.27
N VAL A 51 -2.69 -10.46 16.68
CA VAL A 51 -4.14 -10.25 16.80
C VAL A 51 -4.56 -10.59 18.24
N PRO A 52 -5.26 -9.70 18.95
CA PRO A 52 -5.77 -10.00 20.27
C PRO A 52 -6.76 -11.18 20.22
N ASP A 53 -6.69 -12.12 21.17
CA ASP A 53 -7.62 -13.26 21.28
C ASP A 53 -9.09 -12.81 21.34
N SER A 54 -9.31 -11.58 21.82
CA SER A 54 -10.62 -10.97 21.93
C SER A 54 -11.21 -10.54 20.57
N TYR A 55 -10.44 -10.63 19.48
CA TYR A 55 -10.84 -10.23 18.13
C TYR A 55 -10.42 -11.25 17.06
N PRO A 56 -11.09 -12.41 16.99
CA PRO A 56 -10.72 -13.51 16.08
C PRO A 56 -10.83 -13.15 14.60
N ASP A 57 -11.69 -12.18 14.23
CA ASP A 57 -11.78 -11.67 12.86
C ASP A 57 -10.53 -10.87 12.44
N GLY A 58 -9.70 -10.46 13.41
CA GLY A 58 -8.48 -9.69 13.15
C GLY A 58 -7.47 -10.44 12.29
N GLU A 59 -7.37 -11.77 12.38
CA GLU A 59 -6.48 -12.57 11.53
C GLU A 59 -6.93 -12.52 10.05
N VAL A 60 -8.24 -12.53 9.81
CA VAL A 60 -8.79 -12.40 8.45
C VAL A 60 -8.48 -11.02 7.87
N LEU A 61 -8.50 -9.97 8.70
CA LEU A 61 -8.16 -8.61 8.28
C LEU A 61 -6.66 -8.44 8.03
N VAL A 62 -5.81 -9.04 8.86
CA VAL A 62 -4.35 -9.03 8.66
C VAL A 62 -4.00 -9.76 7.36
N GLU A 63 -4.63 -10.90 7.09
CA GLU A 63 -4.42 -11.63 5.84
C GLU A 63 -4.91 -10.84 4.63
N ALA A 64 -6.10 -10.21 4.70
CA ALA A 64 -6.56 -9.30 3.66
C ALA A 64 -5.57 -8.14 3.43
N GLY A 65 -4.98 -7.60 4.50
CA GLY A 65 -3.93 -6.59 4.42
C GLY A 65 -2.68 -7.09 3.69
N ARG A 66 -2.24 -8.33 3.95
CA ARG A 66 -1.11 -8.96 3.23
C ARG A 66 -1.41 -9.11 1.74
N THR A 67 -2.57 -9.63 1.39
CA THR A 67 -3.02 -9.70 -0.02
C THR A 67 -3.08 -8.30 -0.64
N GLY A 68 -3.52 -7.29 0.12
CA GLY A 68 -3.51 -5.89 -0.33
C GLY A 68 -2.11 -5.37 -0.66
N LEU A 69 -1.11 -5.72 0.14
CA LEU A 69 0.30 -5.39 -0.15
C LEU A 69 0.82 -6.13 -1.39
N GLU A 70 0.47 -7.41 -1.56
CA GLU A 70 0.87 -8.19 -2.75
C GLU A 70 0.39 -7.54 -4.05
N HIS A 71 -0.86 -7.08 -4.09
CA HIS A 71 -1.40 -6.31 -5.20
C HIS A 71 -0.62 -5.00 -5.43
N LEU A 72 -0.27 -4.26 -4.38
CA LEU A 72 0.52 -3.04 -4.52
C LEU A 72 1.94 -3.30 -5.03
N TYR A 73 2.58 -4.40 -4.62
CA TYR A 73 3.87 -4.80 -5.19
C TYR A 73 3.75 -5.15 -6.67
N ALA A 74 2.73 -5.91 -7.04
CA ALA A 74 2.47 -6.24 -8.44
C ALA A 74 2.25 -4.96 -9.27
N ALA A 75 1.46 -4.01 -8.77
CA ALA A 75 1.27 -2.71 -9.41
C ALA A 75 2.61 -1.97 -9.62
N VAL A 76 3.46 -1.87 -8.59
CA VAL A 76 4.78 -1.22 -8.71
C VAL A 76 5.64 -1.91 -9.78
N GLU A 77 5.68 -3.24 -9.81
CA GLU A 77 6.43 -3.99 -10.84
C GLU A 77 5.88 -3.78 -12.25
N MET A 78 4.56 -3.64 -12.40
CA MET A 78 3.96 -3.25 -13.69
C MET A 78 4.36 -1.83 -14.07
N LEU A 79 4.31 -0.89 -13.13
CA LEU A 79 4.65 0.52 -13.33
C LEU A 79 6.13 0.73 -13.71
N ARG A 80 7.05 -0.12 -13.24
CA ARG A 80 8.45 -0.08 -13.70
C ARG A 80 8.59 -0.23 -15.22
N ARG A 81 7.62 -0.86 -15.90
CA ARG A 81 7.63 -1.03 -17.36
C ARG A 81 6.99 0.14 -18.11
N LEU A 82 6.33 1.06 -17.41
CA LEU A 82 5.59 2.17 -18.02
C LEU A 82 6.39 3.02 -19.02
N PRO A 83 7.68 3.35 -18.78
CA PRO A 83 8.48 4.11 -19.75
C PRO A 83 8.62 3.43 -21.11
N ASP A 84 8.62 2.10 -21.14
CA ASP A 84 8.80 1.28 -22.33
C ASP A 84 7.47 0.70 -22.87
N GLU A 85 6.48 0.53 -21.99
CA GLU A 85 5.17 -0.07 -22.27
C GLU A 85 4.03 0.83 -21.74
N PRO A 86 3.67 1.96 -22.41
CA PRO A 86 2.67 2.90 -21.89
C PRO A 86 1.29 2.31 -21.59
N GLY A 87 0.95 1.18 -22.23
CA GLY A 87 -0.33 0.48 -22.05
C GLY A 87 -0.48 -0.21 -20.70
N VAL A 88 0.59 -0.38 -19.91
CA VAL A 88 0.52 -1.05 -18.59
C VAL A 88 -0.09 -0.17 -17.49
N ALA A 89 -0.26 1.13 -17.73
CA ALA A 89 -0.74 2.07 -16.72
C ALA A 89 -2.10 1.69 -16.13
N GLU A 90 -3.06 1.33 -16.99
CA GLU A 90 -4.44 1.02 -16.57
C GLU A 90 -4.48 -0.24 -15.71
N ASP A 91 -3.84 -1.32 -16.18
CA ASP A 91 -3.75 -2.58 -15.45
C ASP A 91 -3.03 -2.40 -14.10
N ALA A 92 -1.94 -1.62 -14.08
CA ALA A 92 -1.19 -1.37 -12.86
C ALA A 92 -1.98 -0.55 -11.84
N LEU A 93 -2.77 0.43 -12.29
CA LEU A 93 -3.62 1.23 -11.39
C LEU A 93 -4.81 0.44 -10.89
N ALA A 94 -5.41 -0.44 -11.70
CA ALA A 94 -6.44 -1.37 -11.26
C ALA A 94 -5.92 -2.33 -10.18
N GLU A 95 -4.70 -2.84 -10.37
CA GLU A 95 -4.01 -3.69 -9.39
C GLU A 95 -3.76 -2.90 -8.07
N ALA A 96 -3.29 -1.66 -8.18
CA ALA A 96 -3.07 -0.80 -7.02
C ALA A 96 -4.37 -0.45 -6.27
N GLU A 97 -5.47 -0.24 -6.99
CA GLU A 97 -6.80 0.01 -6.43
C GLU A 97 -7.31 -1.22 -5.66
N ALA A 98 -7.20 -2.42 -6.24
CA ALA A 98 -7.55 -3.66 -5.56
C ALA A 98 -6.76 -3.84 -4.25
N GLY A 99 -5.45 -3.54 -4.28
CA GLY A 99 -4.61 -3.55 -3.08
C GLY A 99 -5.05 -2.53 -2.03
N HIS A 100 -5.37 -1.31 -2.47
CA HIS A 100 -5.87 -0.25 -1.60
C HIS A 100 -7.17 -0.63 -0.88
N ASP A 101 -8.15 -1.17 -1.60
CA ASP A 101 -9.45 -1.56 -1.03
C ASP A 101 -9.31 -2.59 0.09
N LEU A 102 -8.37 -3.52 -0.06
CA LEU A 102 -8.07 -4.52 0.97
C LEU A 102 -7.42 -3.91 2.20
N LEU A 103 -6.51 -2.95 2.00
CA LEU A 103 -5.86 -2.23 3.11
C LEU A 103 -6.82 -1.27 3.82
N VAL A 104 -7.74 -0.65 3.09
CA VAL A 104 -8.80 0.17 3.67
C VAL A 104 -9.66 -0.64 4.61
N LYS A 105 -10.03 -1.88 4.25
CA LYS A 105 -10.79 -2.77 5.16
C LYS A 105 -10.04 -3.03 6.48
N LEU A 106 -8.72 -3.24 6.43
CA LEU A 106 -7.91 -3.36 7.64
C LEU A 106 -7.93 -2.07 8.49
N LEU A 107 -7.86 -0.90 7.85
CA LEU A 107 -7.81 0.42 8.50
C LEU A 107 -9.17 0.89 9.05
N GLU A 108 -10.27 0.67 8.32
CA GLU A 108 -11.61 1.08 8.72
C GLU A 108 -12.14 0.23 9.89
N VAL A 109 -11.91 -1.08 9.84
CA VAL A 109 -12.35 -1.97 10.93
C VAL A 109 -11.55 -1.73 12.21
N ASN A 110 -10.30 -1.31 12.08
CA ASN A 110 -9.48 -0.81 13.17
C ASN A 110 -10.12 0.42 13.85
N LEU A 111 -10.64 1.39 13.09
CA LEU A 111 -11.26 2.60 13.63
C LEU A 111 -12.58 2.33 14.35
N GLU A 112 -13.31 1.29 13.95
CA GLU A 112 -14.62 0.94 14.54
C GLU A 112 -14.53 -0.07 15.70
N LYS A 113 -13.44 -0.84 15.83
CA LYS A 113 -13.37 -1.96 16.78
C LYS A 113 -12.01 -2.12 17.46
N LYS A 114 -12.02 -1.79 18.75
CA LYS A 114 -11.01 -2.07 19.81
C LYS A 114 -9.69 -1.31 19.68
N GLU A 115 -9.45 -0.43 20.66
CA GLU A 115 -8.21 0.36 20.82
C GLU A 115 -6.93 -0.49 20.72
N GLU A 116 -6.92 -1.71 21.27
CA GLU A 116 -5.76 -2.61 21.22
C GLU A 116 -5.42 -3.11 19.79
N PHE A 117 -6.42 -3.36 18.95
CA PHE A 117 -6.19 -3.73 17.55
C PHE A 117 -5.76 -2.51 16.74
N ALA A 118 -6.30 -1.34 17.10
CA ALA A 118 -5.96 -0.08 16.47
C ALA A 118 -4.49 0.32 16.66
N GLU A 119 -3.99 0.20 17.89
CA GLU A 119 -2.59 0.44 18.23
C GLU A 119 -1.66 -0.51 17.46
N ALA A 120 -1.97 -1.80 17.42
CA ALA A 120 -1.12 -2.79 16.74
C ALA A 120 -0.99 -2.54 15.21
N VAL A 121 -2.04 -2.06 14.55
CA VAL A 121 -1.97 -1.68 13.12
C VAL A 121 -1.19 -0.37 12.92
N GLN A 122 -1.31 0.61 13.83
CA GLN A 122 -0.53 1.84 13.74
C GLN A 122 0.97 1.56 13.94
N GLU A 123 1.32 0.73 14.92
CA GLU A 123 2.70 0.28 15.14
C GLU A 123 3.26 -0.45 13.90
N ALA A 124 2.45 -1.31 13.27
CA ALA A 124 2.83 -2.00 12.05
C ALA A 124 3.13 -1.02 10.89
N ARG A 125 2.39 0.09 10.79
CA ARG A 125 2.56 1.08 9.72
C ARG A 125 3.87 1.89 9.86
N TYR A 126 4.25 2.25 11.07
CA TYR A 126 5.42 3.10 11.36
C TYR A 126 6.64 2.32 11.86
N TYR A 127 6.64 1.00 11.69
CA TYR A 127 7.74 0.15 12.13
C TYR A 127 9.07 0.57 11.46
N GLY A 128 10.04 1.01 12.28
CA GLY A 128 11.38 1.42 11.84
C GLY A 128 11.65 2.93 11.78
N GLU A 129 10.72 3.78 12.22
CA GLU A 129 10.96 5.22 12.44
C GLU A 129 11.51 5.51 13.86
N GLU A 130 12.72 5.03 14.16
CA GLU A 130 13.54 5.45 15.33
C GLU A 130 14.72 6.33 14.90
#